data_AF-A0A2N0S7E2-F1
#
_entry.id   AF-A0A2N0S7E2-F1
#
_cell.length_a   1.000
_cell.length_b   1.000
_cell.length_c   1.000
_cell.angle_alpha   90.00
_cell.angle_beta   90.00
_cell.angle_gamma   90.00
#
_symmetry.space_group_name_H-M   'P 1'
#
loop_
_entity.id
_entity.type
_entity.pdbx_description
1 polymer ?
#
loop_
_entity_poly.entity_id
_entity_poly.type
_entity_poly.pdbx_seq_one_letter_code
_entity_poly.pdbx_strand_id
1 'polypeptide(L)'
;MKPAIFTLVFTVLIALVLPQAPPAPPPAVGPGAGPWPVGSQQVATWWSTGFDSDQPVIVTTHTQDSTTPIFSADSTLNNGSIPIPIDDKYIPGTNYITEVGLKSDPTIKGIGSVFTVTESGGGPAAPELGLLEAKKYN
;
A
#
# COMPACT_ATOMS: atom_id res chain seq x y z
N MET A 1 62.74 3.57 -21.77
CA MET A 1 61.52 4.38 -21.99
C MET A 1 60.31 3.51 -21.70
N LYS A 2 59.30 4.11 -21.06
CA LYS A 2 58.19 3.50 -20.31
C LYS A 2 57.24 2.61 -21.13
N PRO A 3 56.97 1.35 -20.73
CA PRO A 3 55.71 0.68 -21.04
C PRO A 3 54.66 1.08 -19.98
N ALA A 4 54.36 2.38 -19.86
CA ALA A 4 53.45 2.88 -18.83
C ALA A 4 52.02 3.14 -19.34
N ILE A 5 51.79 3.03 -20.65
CA ILE A 5 50.52 3.43 -21.27
C ILE A 5 49.57 2.22 -21.41
N PHE A 6 50.09 1.01 -21.60
CA PHE A 6 49.25 -0.16 -21.86
C PHE A 6 48.57 -0.72 -20.60
N THR A 7 49.18 -0.55 -19.43
CA THR A 7 48.61 -1.00 -18.15
C THR A 7 47.48 -0.11 -17.65
N LEU A 8 47.35 1.12 -18.16
CA LEU A 8 46.38 2.10 -17.64
C LEU A 8 44.97 1.92 -18.22
N VAL A 9 44.85 1.32 -19.42
CA VAL A 9 43.55 1.10 -20.08
C VAL A 9 42.82 -0.13 -19.51
N PHE A 10 43.56 -1.12 -19.01
CA PHE A 10 42.96 -2.36 -18.49
C PHE A 10 42.43 -2.21 -17.06
N THR A 11 42.98 -1.30 -16.25
CA THR A 11 42.54 -1.09 -14.85
C THR A 11 41.23 -0.31 -14.76
N VAL A 12 40.89 0.51 -15.76
CA VAL A 12 39.67 1.32 -15.76
C VAL A 12 38.44 0.52 -16.21
N LEU A 13 38.61 -0.55 -17.00
CA LEU A 13 37.47 -1.38 -17.43
C LEU A 13 36.93 -2.33 -16.35
N ILE A 14 37.70 -2.61 -15.29
CA ILE A 14 37.27 -3.47 -14.17
C ILE A 14 36.50 -2.66 -13.11
N ALA A 15 36.52 -1.31 -13.20
CA ALA A 15 35.91 -0.43 -12.20
C ALA A 15 34.42 -0.12 -12.46
N LEU A 16 33.84 -0.54 -13.58
CA LEU A 16 32.44 -0.22 -13.92
C LEU A 16 31.57 -1.45 -14.18
N VAL A 17 31.83 -2.52 -13.45
CA VAL A 17 30.75 -3.42 -13.02
C VAL A 17 30.60 -3.14 -11.53
N LEU A 18 30.00 -1.99 -11.18
CA LEU A 18 29.43 -1.89 -9.84
C LEU A 18 28.54 -3.14 -9.69
N PRO A 19 28.66 -3.93 -8.63
CA PRO A 19 27.58 -4.83 -8.28
C PRO A 19 26.35 -3.94 -8.24
N GLN A 20 25.42 -4.14 -9.19
CA GLN A 20 24.11 -3.51 -9.09
C GLN A 20 23.65 -3.82 -7.68
N ALA A 21 23.36 -2.78 -6.89
CA ALA A 21 22.72 -2.98 -5.62
C ALA A 21 21.57 -3.97 -5.87
N PRO A 22 21.42 -5.03 -5.05
CA PRO A 22 20.33 -5.97 -5.21
C PRO A 22 19.04 -5.17 -5.47
N PRO A 23 18.16 -5.62 -6.39
CA PRO A 23 16.92 -4.93 -6.68
C PRO A 23 16.28 -4.50 -5.36
N ALA A 24 16.04 -3.21 -5.21
CA ALA A 24 15.62 -2.66 -3.94
C ALA A 24 14.33 -3.37 -3.50
N PRO A 25 14.21 -3.71 -2.20
CA PRO A 25 13.12 -4.54 -1.73
C PRO A 25 11.78 -3.87 -2.05
N PRO A 26 10.76 -4.66 -2.42
CA PRO A 26 9.45 -4.10 -2.72
C PRO A 26 8.91 -3.34 -1.50
N PRO A 27 8.10 -2.28 -1.71
CA PRO A 27 7.47 -1.57 -0.61
C PRO A 27 6.74 -2.55 0.35
N ALA A 28 6.87 -2.41 1.67
CA ALA A 28 5.99 -3.15 2.56
C ALA A 28 4.61 -2.46 2.54
N VAL A 29 3.50 -3.19 2.41
CA VAL A 29 2.19 -2.58 2.21
C VAL A 29 1.26 -2.92 3.37
N GLY A 30 0.81 -1.88 4.05
CA GLY A 30 -0.41 -1.91 4.84
C GLY A 30 -1.60 -1.85 3.90
N PRO A 31 -2.70 -2.47 4.32
CA PRO A 31 -3.22 -2.02 5.59
C PRO A 31 -3.22 -3.12 6.66
N GLY A 32 -3.42 -2.74 7.93
CA GLY A 32 -3.36 -3.70 9.05
C GLY A 32 -4.37 -4.84 8.88
N ALA A 33 -4.03 -6.05 9.35
CA ALA A 33 -4.89 -7.23 9.25
C ALA A 33 -6.31 -6.92 9.79
N GLY A 34 -7.32 -7.09 8.93
CA GLY A 34 -8.74 -6.90 9.26
C GLY A 34 -9.31 -7.96 10.21
N PRO A 35 -10.63 -7.93 10.49
CA PRO A 35 -11.68 -7.52 9.57
C PRO A 35 -12.06 -6.05 9.59
N TRP A 36 -12.54 -5.54 8.45
CA TRP A 36 -12.92 -4.13 8.27
C TRP A 36 -14.37 -3.94 7.83
N PRO A 37 -15.15 -3.06 8.47
CA PRO A 37 -16.53 -2.83 8.09
C PRO A 37 -16.67 -2.00 6.81
N VAL A 38 -17.63 -2.34 5.96
CA VAL A 38 -18.07 -1.48 4.85
C VAL A 38 -18.52 -0.11 5.39
N GLY A 39 -18.12 0.97 4.72
CA GLY A 39 -18.31 2.35 5.15
C GLY A 39 -17.18 2.92 6.02
N SER A 40 -16.15 2.12 6.34
CA SER A 40 -14.96 2.63 7.02
C SER A 40 -13.92 3.21 6.06
N GLN A 41 -13.08 4.09 6.59
CA GLN A 41 -11.88 4.56 5.91
C GLN A 41 -10.66 3.88 6.54
N GLN A 42 -9.87 3.24 5.70
CA GLN A 42 -8.65 2.57 6.11
C GLN A 42 -7.44 3.26 5.51
N VAL A 43 -6.24 2.90 5.95
CA VAL A 43 -5.00 3.52 5.46
C VAL A 43 -4.05 2.41 5.02
N ALA A 44 -3.70 2.42 3.73
CA ALA A 44 -2.55 1.68 3.27
C ALA A 44 -1.30 2.50 3.57
N THR A 45 -0.30 1.88 4.17
CA THR A 45 0.99 2.50 4.48
C THR A 45 2.11 1.77 3.78
N TRP A 46 3.16 2.47 3.40
CA TRP A 46 4.33 1.82 2.83
C TRP A 46 5.61 2.57 3.16
N TRP A 47 6.70 1.82 3.07
CA TRP A 47 8.05 2.35 3.12
C TRP A 47 8.92 1.54 2.17
N SER A 48 10.00 2.16 1.70
CA SER A 48 10.96 1.50 0.83
C SER A 48 12.35 2.10 1.01
N THR A 49 13.38 1.31 0.74
CA THR A 49 14.79 1.71 0.80
C THR A 49 15.45 1.42 -0.54
N GLY A 50 16.30 2.34 -1.02
CA GLY A 50 17.02 2.14 -2.29
C GLY A 50 16.30 2.65 -3.56
N PHE A 51 15.26 3.47 -3.40
CA PHE A 51 14.58 4.18 -4.50
C PHE A 51 14.56 5.68 -4.23
N ASP A 52 14.40 6.49 -5.28
CA ASP A 52 14.22 7.94 -5.10
C ASP A 52 12.85 8.22 -4.45
N SER A 53 12.83 9.18 -3.53
CA SER A 53 11.66 9.53 -2.72
C SER A 53 10.43 9.90 -3.55
N ASP A 54 10.63 10.49 -4.72
CA ASP A 54 9.56 11.05 -5.55
C ASP A 54 9.17 10.12 -6.70
N GLN A 55 9.61 8.85 -6.68
CA GLN A 55 9.19 7.91 -7.70
C GLN A 55 7.67 7.71 -7.65
N PRO A 56 6.98 7.79 -8.80
CA PRO A 56 5.55 7.62 -8.86
C PRO A 56 5.17 6.16 -8.60
N VAL A 57 4.22 5.96 -7.70
CA VAL A 57 3.67 4.65 -7.35
C VAL A 57 2.19 4.59 -7.67
N ILE A 58 1.71 3.38 -7.88
CA ILE A 58 0.28 3.07 -7.97
C ILE A 58 -0.09 2.13 -6.83
N VAL A 59 -1.14 2.50 -6.11
CA VAL A 59 -1.74 1.69 -5.05
C VAL A 59 -3.00 1.06 -5.59
N THR A 60 -3.07 -0.27 -5.58
CA THR A 60 -4.22 -1.02 -6.10
C THR A 60 -4.74 -2.00 -5.06
N THR A 61 -6.05 -2.08 -4.90
CA THR A 61 -6.70 -3.12 -4.09
C THR A 61 -7.58 -3.97 -4.96
N HIS A 62 -7.48 -5.28 -4.79
CA HIS A 62 -8.26 -6.28 -5.52
C HIS A 62 -8.55 -7.49 -4.63
N THR A 63 -9.48 -8.34 -5.06
CA THR A 63 -9.71 -9.62 -4.37
C THR A 63 -8.45 -10.47 -4.46
N GLN A 64 -8.20 -11.29 -3.44
CA GLN A 64 -7.01 -12.14 -3.37
C GLN A 64 -6.84 -13.04 -4.62
N ASP A 65 -7.95 -13.45 -5.23
CA ASP A 65 -7.98 -14.36 -6.39
C ASP A 65 -8.03 -13.65 -7.75
N SER A 66 -8.00 -12.31 -7.78
CA SER A 66 -8.05 -11.50 -9.00
C SER A 66 -6.84 -10.61 -9.12
N THR A 67 -6.63 -10.00 -10.29
CA THR A 67 -5.69 -8.87 -10.47
C THR A 67 -6.43 -7.61 -10.93
N THR A 68 -7.76 -7.65 -11.02
CA THR A 68 -8.57 -6.50 -11.42
C THR A 68 -8.78 -5.58 -10.21
N PRO A 69 -8.27 -4.34 -10.25
CA PRO A 69 -8.40 -3.43 -9.13
C PRO A 69 -9.84 -2.94 -8.95
N ILE A 70 -10.35 -3.02 -7.72
CA ILE A 70 -11.58 -2.36 -7.30
C ILE A 70 -11.32 -0.95 -6.76
N PHE A 71 -10.08 -0.72 -6.32
CA PHE A 71 -9.55 0.58 -5.94
C PHE A 71 -8.19 0.77 -6.62
N SER A 72 -7.95 1.97 -7.13
CA SER A 72 -6.68 2.36 -7.71
C SER A 72 -6.44 3.84 -7.41
N ALA A 73 -5.25 4.17 -6.95
CA ALA A 73 -4.86 5.54 -6.70
C ALA A 73 -3.38 5.76 -6.96
N ASP A 74 -3.07 6.94 -7.50
CA ASP A 74 -1.70 7.37 -7.75
C ASP A 74 -1.11 8.04 -6.52
N SER A 75 0.17 7.78 -6.26
CA SER A 75 0.91 8.43 -5.18
C SER A 75 2.39 8.53 -5.52
N THR A 76 3.18 8.95 -4.54
CA THR A 76 4.64 8.98 -4.60
C THR A 76 5.19 8.12 -3.47
N LEU A 77 6.39 7.58 -3.66
CA LEU A 77 7.00 6.69 -2.69
C LEU A 77 7.16 7.34 -1.31
N ASN A 78 7.47 8.65 -1.23
CA ASN A 78 7.63 9.42 0.01
C ASN A 78 6.34 9.76 0.76
N ASN A 79 5.18 9.70 0.09
CA ASN A 79 3.91 9.98 0.76
C ASN A 79 3.62 8.90 1.83
N GLY A 80 4.10 7.67 1.59
CA GLY A 80 4.14 6.58 2.57
C GLY A 80 2.78 6.10 3.07
N SER A 81 1.67 6.69 2.61
CA SER A 81 0.32 6.28 2.96
C SER A 81 -0.75 6.80 2.00
N ILE A 82 -1.86 6.09 1.88
CA ILE A 82 -3.05 6.56 1.17
C ILE A 82 -4.32 6.06 1.86
N PRO A 83 -5.36 6.90 1.99
CA PRO A 83 -6.65 6.42 2.47
C PRO A 83 -7.30 5.50 1.44
N ILE A 84 -7.81 4.37 1.91
CA ILE A 84 -8.60 3.41 1.15
C ILE A 84 -10.03 3.45 1.71
N PRO A 85 -11.00 3.99 0.97
CA PRO A 85 -12.41 3.87 1.35
C PRO A 85 -12.87 2.43 1.13
N ILE A 86 -13.44 1.82 2.18
CA ILE A 86 -14.12 0.51 2.08
C ILE A 86 -15.57 0.78 1.70
N ASP A 87 -15.77 1.15 0.44
CA ASP A 87 -17.07 1.50 -0.13
C ASP A 87 -17.91 0.25 -0.51
N ASP A 88 -19.00 0.48 -1.23
CA ASP A 88 -19.95 -0.53 -1.69
C ASP A 88 -19.38 -1.51 -2.73
N LYS A 89 -18.16 -1.28 -3.24
CA LYS A 89 -17.47 -2.23 -4.13
C LYS A 89 -16.88 -3.42 -3.37
N TYR A 90 -16.74 -3.31 -2.06
CA TYR A 90 -16.24 -4.38 -1.22
C TYR A 90 -17.36 -5.31 -0.78
N ILE A 91 -17.15 -6.61 -0.98
CA ILE A 91 -18.12 -7.66 -0.68
C ILE A 91 -17.75 -8.25 0.69
N PRO A 92 -18.65 -8.17 1.69
CA PRO A 92 -18.44 -8.80 2.97
C PRO A 92 -18.10 -10.29 2.87
N GLY A 93 -17.19 -10.77 3.72
CA GLY A 93 -16.66 -12.14 3.71
C GLY A 93 -15.60 -12.41 2.64
N THR A 94 -15.31 -11.44 1.77
CA THR A 94 -14.28 -11.59 0.72
C THR A 94 -12.91 -11.14 1.22
N ASN A 95 -11.87 -11.86 0.79
CA ASN A 95 -10.48 -11.53 1.06
C ASN A 95 -9.93 -10.60 -0.02
N TYR A 96 -9.25 -9.56 0.44
CA TYR A 96 -8.64 -8.53 -0.39
C TYR A 96 -7.16 -8.39 -0.06
N ILE A 97 -6.41 -7.94 -1.05
CA ILE A 97 -5.02 -7.52 -0.89
C ILE A 97 -4.84 -6.14 -1.51
N THR A 98 -3.93 -5.39 -0.93
CA THR A 98 -3.47 -4.11 -1.48
C THR A 98 -2.04 -4.27 -1.95
N GLU A 99 -1.75 -3.77 -3.14
CA GLU A 99 -0.42 -3.75 -3.73
C GLU A 99 0.02 -2.30 -3.93
N VAL A 100 1.32 -2.05 -3.78
CA VAL A 100 1.97 -0.77 -4.12
C VAL A 100 3.10 -1.06 -5.10
N GLY A 101 2.92 -0.67 -6.35
CA GLY A 101 3.90 -0.87 -7.42
C GLY A 101 4.52 0.43 -7.90
N LEU A 102 5.76 0.38 -8.37
CA LEU A 102 6.32 1.50 -9.12
C LEU A 102 5.62 1.61 -10.48
N LYS A 103 5.30 2.85 -10.91
CA LYS A 103 4.75 3.06 -12.26
C LYS A 103 5.78 2.81 -13.36
N SER A 104 7.06 3.03 -13.06
CA SER A 104 8.18 2.80 -13.98
C SER A 104 8.44 1.31 -14.20
N ASP A 105 8.22 0.48 -13.18
CA ASP A 105 8.38 -0.98 -13.24
C ASP A 105 7.34 -1.67 -12.34
N PRO A 106 6.21 -2.12 -12.91
CA PRO A 106 5.14 -2.78 -12.17
C PRO A 106 5.54 -4.13 -11.54
N THR A 107 6.69 -4.69 -11.91
CA THR A 107 7.20 -5.93 -11.30
C THR A 107 7.78 -5.69 -9.91
N ILE A 108 8.19 -4.45 -9.64
CA ILE A 108 8.66 -4.00 -8.33
C ILE A 108 7.43 -3.55 -7.54
N LYS A 109 6.84 -4.50 -6.82
CA LYS A 109 5.63 -4.24 -6.03
C LYS A 109 5.66 -4.85 -4.65
N GLY A 110 5.19 -4.05 -3.72
CA GLY A 110 4.81 -4.42 -2.38
C GLY A 110 3.45 -5.08 -2.34
N ILE A 111 3.31 -6.17 -1.60
CA ILE A 111 2.04 -6.84 -1.39
C ILE A 111 1.71 -6.77 0.09
N GLY A 112 0.52 -6.28 0.39
CA GLY A 112 0.05 -6.14 1.75
C GLY A 112 -0.52 -7.41 2.34
N SER A 113 -0.82 -7.36 3.64
CA SER A 113 -1.50 -8.46 4.30
C SER A 113 -2.91 -8.64 3.73
N VAL A 114 -3.36 -9.90 3.68
CA VAL A 114 -4.75 -10.20 3.36
C VAL A 114 -5.63 -9.61 4.45
N PHE A 115 -6.68 -8.91 4.04
CA PHE A 115 -7.73 -8.44 4.93
C PHE A 115 -9.10 -8.90 4.44
N THR A 116 -10.01 -9.12 5.39
CA THR A 116 -11.39 -9.49 5.10
C THR A 116 -12.30 -8.30 5.38
N VAL A 117 -13.32 -8.11 4.56
CA VAL A 117 -14.34 -7.08 4.80
C VAL A 117 -15.53 -7.70 5.53
N THR A 118 -16.10 -7.01 6.49
CA THR A 118 -17.36 -7.37 7.16
C THR A 118 -18.46 -6.42 6.74
N GLU A 119 -19.72 -6.81 6.97
CA GLU A 119 -20.86 -5.94 6.75
C GLU A 119 -20.66 -4.58 7.46
N SER A 120 -21.30 -3.55 6.90
CA SER A 120 -21.26 -2.23 7.51
C SER A 120 -21.69 -2.37 8.95
N GLY A 121 -20.81 -1.97 9.87
CA GLY A 121 -21.11 -1.96 11.28
C GLY A 121 -22.23 -0.96 11.51
N GLY A 122 -23.48 -1.39 11.33
CA GLY A 122 -24.56 -0.95 12.18
C GLY A 122 -24.14 -1.32 13.59
N GLY A 123 -23.34 -0.46 14.22
CA GLY A 123 -23.16 -0.51 15.67
C GLY A 123 -24.55 -0.64 16.29
N PRO A 124 -24.68 -1.30 17.45
CA PRO A 124 -25.97 -1.37 18.12
C PRO A 124 -26.53 0.05 18.12
N ALA A 125 -27.76 0.21 17.60
CA ALA A 125 -28.48 1.47 17.75
C ALA A 125 -28.22 1.88 19.20
N ALA A 126 -27.58 3.04 19.40
CA ALA A 126 -27.39 3.57 20.73
C ALA A 126 -28.75 3.38 21.42
N PRO A 127 -28.83 2.75 22.60
CA PRO A 127 -30.10 2.61 23.27
C PRO A 127 -30.69 4.01 23.25
N GLU A 128 -31.85 4.19 22.60
CA GLU A 128 -32.53 5.47 22.63
C GLU A 128 -32.56 5.84 24.10
N LEU A 129 -31.77 6.86 24.47
CA LEU A 129 -31.84 7.44 25.78
C LEU A 129 -33.24 8.00 25.79
N GLY A 130 -34.15 7.20 26.35
CA GLY A 130 -35.56 7.47 26.40
C GLY A 130 -35.70 8.94 26.75
N LEU A 131 -36.38 9.65 25.87
CA LEU A 131 -36.87 10.99 26.12
C LEU A 131 -37.65 10.89 27.44
N LEU A 132 -36.97 11.13 28.56
CA LEU A 132 -37.57 11.32 29.85
C LEU A 132 -38.29 12.65 29.70
N GLU A 133 -39.52 12.58 29.18
CA GLU A 133 -40.51 13.63 29.36
C GLU A 133 -40.48 13.99 30.84
N ALA A 134 -39.93 15.17 31.14
CA ALA A 134 -40.09 15.80 32.42
C ALA A 134 -41.56 16.22 32.55
N LYS A 135 -42.45 15.24 32.77
CA LYS A 135 -43.75 15.48 33.38
C LYS A 135 -43.49 15.82 34.84
N LYS A 136 -43.25 17.10 35.10
CA LYS A 136 -43.58 17.66 36.42
C LYS A 136 -45.10 17.59 36.55
N TYR A 137 -45.53 16.70 37.44
CA TYR A 137 -46.89 16.60 37.93
C TYR A 137 -47.27 17.88 38.69
N ASN A 138 -48.45 18.40 38.34
CA ASN A 138 -49.44 19.16 39.12
C ASN A 138 -48.95 20.16 40.18
#